data_AF-A0A455T9S6-F1
#
_entry.id   AF-A0A455T9S6-F1
#
_cell.length_a   1.000
_cell.length_b   1.000
_cell.length_c   1.000
_cell.angle_alpha   90.00
_cell.angle_beta   90.00
_cell.angle_gamma   90.00
#
_symmetry.space_group_name_H-M   'P 1'
#
loop_
_entity.id
_entity.type
_entity.pdbx_description
1 polymer ?
#
loop_
_entity_poly.entity_id
_entity_poly.type
_entity_poly.pdbx_seq_one_letter_code
_entity_poly.pdbx_strand_id
1 'polypeptide(L)'
;MNQTKDINLNTKEIIQTNNKKEISKNQSIINNNNKSNDSLILQKKSKESSESLLNKKFIDNIEINITVELGQKKITIKELLSLSQNSILVLDKLAGELLNIFANGLLIAYGEIVMLHNKYGIRITNIINNYSYNNLNNNV
;
A
#
# COMPACT_ATOMS: atom_id res chain seq x y z
N MET A 1 24.76 16.62 51.20
CA MET A 1 25.05 18.07 51.09
C MET A 1 24.26 18.62 49.91
N ASN A 2 23.16 19.25 50.26
CA ASN A 2 22.16 20.11 49.61
C ASN A 2 22.03 20.27 48.07
N GLN A 3 20.76 20.11 47.68
CA GLN A 3 20.07 20.46 46.44
C GLN A 3 20.32 21.91 45.97
N THR A 4 20.31 22.13 44.65
CA THR A 4 20.23 23.46 43.99
C THR A 4 19.17 23.32 42.89
N LYS A 5 17.90 23.71 43.10
CA LYS A 5 17.26 25.05 42.97
C LYS A 5 17.40 25.72 41.60
N ASP A 6 16.22 25.98 41.03
CA ASP A 6 15.90 26.44 39.68
C ASP A 6 16.42 27.82 39.32
N ILE A 7 16.66 28.05 38.02
CA ILE A 7 16.83 29.38 37.45
C ILE A 7 15.76 29.59 36.37
N ASN A 8 14.84 30.49 36.70
CA ASN A 8 13.76 31.04 35.90
C ASN A 8 14.32 32.15 34.97
N LEU A 9 14.20 32.00 33.65
CA LEU A 9 14.41 33.12 32.71
C LEU A 9 13.08 33.60 32.13
N ASN A 10 12.69 34.76 32.66
CA ASN A 10 11.61 35.65 32.32
C ASN A 10 11.66 36.12 30.85
N THR A 11 10.67 35.70 30.06
CA THR A 11 10.47 35.95 28.62
C THR A 11 9.92 37.34 28.28
N LYS A 12 10.15 38.35 29.14
CA LYS A 12 9.64 39.73 28.95
C LYS A 12 10.42 40.61 27.96
N GLU A 13 11.45 40.10 27.28
CA GLU A 13 12.26 40.88 26.32
C GLU A 13 11.96 40.65 24.82
N ILE A 14 10.98 39.80 24.43
CA ILE A 14 10.63 39.60 22.99
C ILE A 14 9.26 40.19 22.64
N ILE A 15 8.71 41.07 23.47
CA ILE A 15 7.66 41.99 23.03
C ILE A 15 8.40 43.14 22.33
N GLN A 16 8.33 43.31 20.99
CA GLN A 16 8.04 44.64 20.39
C GLN A 16 8.06 44.83 18.86
N THR A 17 8.74 44.07 17.99
CA THR A 17 9.15 44.72 16.72
C THR A 17 8.35 44.55 15.42
N ASN A 18 7.32 43.71 15.26
CA ASN A 18 6.69 43.59 13.92
C ASN A 18 5.16 43.72 13.92
N ASN A 19 4.74 44.96 14.09
CA ASN A 19 3.43 45.52 13.74
C ASN A 19 2.91 45.12 12.35
N LYS A 20 1.57 45.19 12.21
CA LYS A 20 0.82 45.52 10.98
C LYS A 20 0.27 44.36 10.11
N LYS A 21 -0.42 43.36 10.69
CA LYS A 21 -1.44 42.59 9.93
C LYS A 21 -2.61 41.99 10.71
N GLU A 22 -2.61 42.01 12.04
CA GLU A 22 -3.67 41.37 12.85
C GLU A 22 -4.80 42.30 13.32
N ILE A 23 -4.72 43.60 13.04
CA ILE A 23 -5.64 44.62 13.60
C ILE A 23 -7.03 44.62 12.93
N SER A 24 -7.29 43.82 11.89
CA SER A 24 -8.63 43.70 11.27
C SER A 24 -9.56 42.65 11.90
N LYS A 25 -9.23 42.05 13.06
CA LYS A 25 -10.06 40.96 13.64
C LYS A 25 -10.79 41.26 14.94
N ASN A 26 -10.72 42.48 15.48
CA ASN A 26 -11.45 42.83 16.69
C ASN A 26 -12.30 44.09 16.51
N GLN A 27 -13.55 43.91 16.04
CA GLN A 27 -14.76 44.50 16.65
C GLN A 27 -16.05 44.09 15.92
N SER A 28 -16.70 43.02 16.42
CA SER A 28 -18.16 42.83 16.50
C SER A 28 -18.40 41.57 17.37
N ILE A 29 -18.21 41.62 18.69
CA ILE A 29 -19.20 42.00 19.71
C ILE A 29 -20.56 41.25 19.55
N ILE A 30 -20.69 40.18 20.33
CA ILE A 30 -21.86 39.66 21.07
C ILE A 30 -23.15 39.36 20.27
N ASN A 31 -23.46 38.06 20.08
CA ASN A 31 -24.77 37.48 20.42
C ASN A 31 -24.81 35.93 20.27
N ASN A 32 -25.21 35.29 21.36
CA ASN A 32 -25.80 33.96 21.58
C ASN A 32 -25.96 32.92 20.45
N ASN A 33 -25.63 31.68 20.85
CA ASN A 33 -26.21 30.38 20.45
C ASN A 33 -25.77 29.73 19.13
N ASN A 34 -25.03 28.63 19.30
CA ASN A 34 -25.07 27.42 18.46
C ASN A 34 -24.95 27.59 16.93
N LYS A 35 -23.73 27.78 16.44
CA LYS A 35 -23.28 27.31 15.12
C LYS A 35 -21.78 27.54 15.00
N SER A 36 -21.06 26.61 14.35
CA SER A 36 -19.63 26.67 13.97
C SER A 36 -18.64 25.81 14.76
N ASN A 37 -19.06 24.64 15.29
CA ASN A 37 -18.11 23.53 15.49
C ASN A 37 -17.86 22.73 14.19
N ASP A 38 -18.68 22.94 13.16
CA ASP A 38 -18.59 22.21 11.89
C ASP A 38 -17.38 22.57 11.03
N SER A 39 -16.81 23.78 11.19
CA SER A 39 -15.64 24.21 10.42
C SER A 39 -14.32 23.59 10.90
N LEU A 40 -14.21 23.28 12.20
CA LEU A 40 -13.08 22.52 12.78
C LEU A 40 -13.16 21.02 12.42
N ILE A 41 -14.37 20.46 12.32
CA ILE A 41 -14.61 19.08 11.89
C ILE A 41 -14.34 18.94 10.38
N LEU A 42 -14.71 19.93 9.56
CA LEU A 42 -14.40 19.97 8.12
C LEU A 42 -12.89 20.08 7.83
N GLN A 43 -12.14 20.83 8.65
CA GLN A 43 -10.68 20.94 8.53
C GLN A 43 -9.93 19.69 9.01
N LYS A 44 -10.50 18.92 9.95
CA LYS A 44 -9.94 17.64 10.40
C LYS A 44 -10.20 16.52 9.37
N LYS A 45 -11.39 16.53 8.76
CA LYS A 45 -11.81 15.59 7.70
C LYS A 45 -11.03 15.75 6.40
N SER A 46 -10.51 16.95 6.09
CA SER A 46 -9.68 17.20 4.90
C SER A 46 -8.22 16.76 5.05
N LYS A 47 -7.67 16.69 6.28
CA LYS A 47 -6.31 16.17 6.51
C LYS A 47 -6.23 14.64 6.51
N GLU A 48 -7.16 13.96 7.19
CA GLU A 48 -7.20 12.49 7.25
C GLU A 48 -7.52 11.84 5.88
N SER A 49 -8.34 12.51 5.06
CA SER A 49 -8.60 12.08 3.67
C SER A 49 -7.39 12.27 2.77
N SER A 50 -6.59 13.32 2.98
CA SER A 50 -5.40 13.60 2.16
C SER A 50 -4.27 12.60 2.42
N GLU A 51 -3.98 12.26 3.68
CA GLU A 51 -2.94 11.27 4.04
C GLU A 51 -3.31 9.85 3.61
N SER A 52 -4.57 9.43 3.76
CA SER A 52 -5.03 8.13 3.27
C SER A 52 -4.99 8.02 1.74
N LEU A 53 -5.30 9.11 1.03
CA LEU A 53 -5.16 9.18 -0.44
C LEU A 53 -3.69 9.12 -0.88
N LEU A 54 -2.77 9.76 -0.15
CA LEU A 54 -1.33 9.68 -0.42
C LEU A 54 -0.79 8.26 -0.22
N ASN A 55 -1.21 7.59 0.87
CA ASN A 55 -0.83 6.20 1.14
C ASN A 55 -1.40 5.24 0.09
N LYS A 56 -2.65 5.46 -0.35
CA LYS A 56 -3.24 4.66 -1.42
C LYS A 56 -2.47 4.81 -2.75
N LYS A 57 -2.18 6.06 -3.14
CA LYS A 57 -1.39 6.35 -4.35
C LYS A 57 -0.01 5.68 -4.32
N PHE A 58 0.58 5.55 -3.13
CA PHE A 58 1.84 4.84 -2.98
C PHE A 58 1.67 3.34 -3.22
N ILE A 59 0.66 2.70 -2.61
CA ILE A 59 0.37 1.27 -2.78
C ILE A 59 0.04 0.92 -4.24
N ASP A 60 -0.69 1.80 -4.94
CA ASP A 60 -1.09 1.60 -6.34
C ASP A 60 0.12 1.53 -7.31
N ASN A 61 1.28 2.09 -6.93
CA ASN A 61 2.48 2.16 -7.77
C ASN A 61 3.52 1.09 -7.43
N ILE A 62 3.22 0.14 -6.54
CA ILE A 62 4.14 -0.92 -6.19
C ILE A 62 4.21 -1.94 -7.35
N GLU A 63 5.39 -2.14 -7.88
CA GLU A 63 5.65 -3.15 -8.91
C GLU A 63 5.68 -4.55 -8.30
N ILE A 64 5.06 -5.52 -9.00
CA ILE A 64 4.98 -6.92 -8.57
C ILE A 64 5.39 -7.81 -9.73
N ASN A 65 6.23 -8.82 -9.46
CA ASN A 65 6.59 -9.82 -10.45
C ASN A 65 5.47 -10.85 -10.60
N ILE A 66 4.94 -10.95 -11.82
CA ILE A 66 3.97 -11.97 -12.20
C ILE A 66 4.68 -13.08 -12.95
N THR A 67 4.50 -14.30 -12.48
CA THR A 67 4.99 -15.52 -13.13
C THR A 67 3.80 -16.33 -13.59
N VAL A 68 3.85 -16.81 -14.84
CA VAL A 68 2.83 -17.71 -15.38
C VAL A 68 3.50 -19.04 -15.69
N GLU A 69 2.98 -20.11 -15.10
CA GLU A 69 3.54 -21.44 -15.29
C GLU A 69 2.80 -22.20 -16.39
N LEU A 70 3.55 -22.63 -17.42
CA LEU A 70 3.07 -23.58 -18.42
C LEU A 70 2.75 -24.93 -17.77
N GLY A 71 3.58 -25.36 -16.82
CA GLY A 71 3.41 -26.61 -16.08
C GLY A 71 4.63 -26.90 -15.22
N GLN A 72 4.50 -27.89 -14.34
CA GLN A 72 5.56 -28.36 -13.44
C GLN A 72 5.84 -29.83 -13.69
N LYS A 73 7.04 -30.28 -13.30
CA LYS A 73 7.36 -31.70 -13.18
C LYS A 73 8.42 -31.93 -12.13
N LYS A 74 8.24 -32.96 -11.31
CA LYS A 74 9.28 -33.46 -10.41
C LYS A 74 10.13 -34.49 -11.15
N ILE A 75 11.44 -34.25 -11.21
CA ILE A 75 12.42 -35.18 -11.76
C ILE A 75 13.53 -35.44 -10.73
N THR A 76 14.20 -36.57 -10.88
CA THR A 76 15.38 -36.93 -10.09
C THR A 76 16.61 -36.13 -10.53
N ILE A 77 17.62 -36.04 -9.67
CA ILE A 77 18.91 -35.41 -10.02
C ILE A 77 19.55 -36.09 -11.24
N LYS A 78 19.42 -37.43 -11.32
CA LYS A 78 19.94 -38.21 -12.45
C LYS A 78 19.29 -37.79 -13.77
N GLU A 79 17.97 -37.62 -13.79
CA GLU A 79 17.25 -37.17 -14.98
C GLU A 79 17.63 -35.74 -15.36
N LEU A 80 17.72 -34.82 -14.39
CA LEU A 80 18.14 -33.44 -14.63
C LEU A 80 19.53 -33.37 -15.30
N LEU A 81 20.50 -34.12 -14.79
CA LEU A 81 21.86 -34.17 -15.34
C LEU A 81 21.95 -34.88 -16.69
N SER A 82 20.93 -35.68 -17.06
CA SER A 82 20.85 -36.31 -18.38
C SER A 82 20.24 -35.42 -19.46
N LEU A 83 19.63 -34.29 -19.06
CA LEU A 83 19.09 -33.33 -20.01
C LEU A 83 20.23 -32.73 -20.85
N SER A 84 20.03 -32.76 -22.16
CA SER A 84 20.97 -32.26 -23.16
C SER A 84 20.22 -31.47 -24.23
N GLN A 85 20.95 -30.88 -25.17
CA GLN A 85 20.34 -30.20 -26.30
C GLN A 85 19.31 -31.13 -26.97
N ASN A 86 18.15 -30.58 -27.32
CA ASN A 86 17.03 -31.31 -27.94
C ASN A 86 16.29 -32.32 -27.03
N SER A 87 16.63 -32.43 -25.74
CA SER A 87 15.82 -33.21 -24.80
C SER A 87 14.41 -32.61 -24.63
N ILE A 88 13.39 -33.46 -24.55
CA ILE A 88 12.00 -33.06 -24.34
C ILE A 88 11.60 -33.40 -22.91
N LEU A 89 11.32 -32.39 -22.10
CA LEU A 89 10.76 -32.56 -20.76
C LEU A 89 9.23 -32.43 -20.81
N VAL A 90 8.55 -33.56 -20.79
CA VAL A 90 7.07 -33.60 -20.71
C VAL A 90 6.65 -33.13 -19.32
N LEU A 91 5.77 -32.14 -19.19
CA LEU A 91 5.27 -31.61 -17.92
C LEU A 91 4.01 -32.37 -17.44
N ASP A 92 3.65 -32.22 -16.17
CA ASP A 92 2.50 -32.91 -15.56
C ASP A 92 1.15 -32.31 -15.98
N LYS A 93 1.15 -31.10 -16.57
CA LYS A 93 -0.05 -30.36 -16.94
C LYS A 93 -0.58 -30.79 -18.31
N LEU A 94 -1.89 -30.98 -18.45
CA LEU A 94 -2.50 -31.38 -19.71
C LEU A 94 -2.67 -30.17 -20.65
N ALA A 95 -2.61 -30.43 -21.95
CA ALA A 95 -2.87 -29.41 -22.96
C ALA A 95 -4.33 -28.91 -22.87
N GLY A 96 -4.51 -27.59 -22.88
CA GLY A 96 -5.83 -26.96 -22.77
C GLY A 96 -6.27 -26.66 -21.33
N GLU A 97 -5.53 -27.08 -20.31
CA GLU A 97 -5.80 -26.67 -18.93
C GLU A 97 -5.41 -25.21 -18.68
N LEU A 98 -6.12 -24.58 -17.74
CA LEU A 98 -5.82 -23.20 -17.32
C LEU A 98 -4.44 -23.14 -16.66
N LEU A 99 -3.61 -22.19 -17.10
CA LEU A 99 -2.30 -21.86 -16.55
C LEU A 99 -2.40 -21.26 -15.15
N ASN A 100 -1.39 -21.56 -14.34
CA ASN A 100 -1.29 -21.02 -12.98
C ASN A 100 -0.58 -19.67 -13.04
N ILE A 101 -1.11 -18.68 -12.34
CA ILE A 101 -0.57 -17.32 -12.31
C ILE A 101 -0.21 -16.96 -10.89
N PHE A 102 1.06 -16.60 -10.70
CA PHE A 102 1.65 -16.31 -9.41
C PHE A 102 2.09 -14.86 -9.32
N ALA A 103 1.91 -14.26 -8.15
CA ALA A 103 2.52 -12.99 -7.77
C ALA A 103 3.53 -13.28 -6.66
N ASN A 104 4.81 -13.00 -6.88
CA ASN A 104 5.89 -13.29 -5.92
C ASN A 104 5.87 -14.76 -5.39
N GLY A 105 5.47 -15.71 -6.24
CA GLY A 105 5.37 -17.14 -5.88
C GLY A 105 4.07 -17.56 -5.19
N LEU A 106 3.16 -16.62 -4.90
CA LEU A 106 1.82 -16.95 -4.39
C LEU A 106 0.85 -17.11 -5.57
N LEU A 107 0.11 -18.22 -5.62
CA LEU A 107 -0.92 -18.45 -6.63
C LEU A 107 -2.07 -17.44 -6.42
N ILE A 108 -2.32 -16.60 -7.42
CA ILE A 108 -3.34 -15.54 -7.35
C ILE A 108 -4.46 -15.72 -8.37
N ALA A 109 -4.23 -16.47 -9.46
CA ALA A 109 -5.19 -16.60 -10.53
C ALA A 109 -4.92 -17.83 -11.41
N TYR A 110 -5.93 -18.15 -12.21
CA TYR A 110 -5.86 -19.07 -13.33
C TYR A 110 -6.20 -18.33 -14.63
N GLY A 111 -5.57 -18.70 -15.73
CA GLY A 111 -5.85 -18.10 -17.02
C GLY A 111 -5.47 -18.99 -18.19
N GLU A 112 -5.91 -18.62 -19.38
CA GLU A 112 -5.58 -19.34 -20.62
C GLU A 112 -4.62 -18.54 -21.48
N ILE A 113 -3.76 -19.24 -22.21
CA ILE A 113 -2.86 -18.60 -23.17
C ILE A 113 -3.64 -18.16 -24.40
N VAL A 114 -3.43 -16.93 -24.81
CA VAL A 114 -4.01 -16.32 -26.01
C VAL A 114 -2.89 -15.69 -26.84
N MET A 115 -3.12 -15.50 -28.13
CA MET A 115 -2.26 -14.65 -28.95
C MET A 115 -3.01 -13.38 -29.34
N LEU A 116 -2.40 -12.23 -29.05
CA LEU A 116 -2.85 -10.93 -29.54
C LEU A 116 -1.70 -10.25 -30.26
N HIS A 117 -1.93 -9.81 -31.51
CA HIS A 117 -0.94 -9.07 -32.31
C HIS A 117 0.44 -9.77 -32.37
N ASN A 118 0.46 -11.09 -32.64
CA ASN A 118 1.67 -11.93 -32.65
C ASN A 118 2.46 -11.93 -31.33
N LYS A 119 1.81 -11.58 -30.20
CA LYS A 119 2.38 -11.69 -28.86
C LYS A 119 1.55 -12.68 -28.05
N TYR A 120 2.22 -13.48 -27.24
CA TYR A 120 1.55 -14.25 -26.22
C TYR A 120 0.96 -13.31 -25.17
N GLY A 121 -0.27 -13.60 -24.77
CA GLY A 121 -0.96 -12.98 -23.66
C GLY A 121 -1.64 -14.05 -22.82
N ILE A 122 -2.05 -13.68 -21.61
CA ILE A 122 -2.81 -14.56 -20.72
C ILE A 122 -4.14 -13.89 -20.44
N ARG A 123 -5.23 -14.57 -20.78
CA ARG A 123 -6.57 -14.14 -20.39
C ARG A 123 -6.88 -14.72 -19.02
N ILE A 124 -7.11 -13.85 -18.04
CA ILE A 124 -7.47 -14.25 -16.68
C ILE A 124 -8.87 -14.87 -16.72
N THR A 125 -8.99 -16.11 -16.26
CA THR A 125 -10.25 -16.86 -16.21
C THR A 125 -10.83 -16.86 -14.80
N ASN A 126 -9.98 -16.97 -13.78
CA ASN A 126 -10.40 -16.98 -12.38
C ASN A 126 -9.36 -16.29 -11.50
N ILE A 127 -9.80 -15.55 -10.49
CA ILE A 127 -8.95 -14.89 -9.49
C ILE A 127 -9.20 -15.55 -8.14
N ILE A 128 -8.12 -15.95 -7.47
CA ILE A 128 -8.18 -16.51 -6.13
C ILE A 128 -8.23 -15.35 -5.15
N ASN A 129 -9.38 -15.14 -4.52
CA ASN A 129 -9.50 -14.17 -3.43
C ASN A 129 -8.85 -14.72 -2.16
N ASN A 130 -7.60 -14.34 -1.90
CA ASN A 130 -7.01 -14.47 -0.57
C ASN A 130 -7.19 -13.16 0.21
N TYR A 131 -8.44 -12.86 0.59
CA TYR A 131 -8.71 -11.82 1.60
C TYR A 131 -8.51 -12.40 3.00
N SER A 132 -7.25 -12.60 3.41
CA SER A 132 -6.93 -12.91 4.82
C SER A 132 -5.47 -12.56 5.13
N TYR A 133 -5.20 -11.27 5.33
CA TYR A 133 -4.12 -10.88 6.24
C TYR A 133 -4.68 -10.99 7.65
N ASN A 134 -4.28 -12.04 8.37
CA ASN A 134 -4.65 -12.25 9.77
C ASN A 134 -4.09 -11.12 10.63
N ASN A 135 -4.98 -10.39 11.30
CA ASN A 135 -4.67 -9.45 12.38
C ASN A 135 -4.25 -10.22 13.65
N LEU A 136 -3.09 -10.90 13.61
CA LEU A 136 -2.56 -11.71 14.72
C LEU A 136 -1.61 -10.92 15.63
N ASN A 137 -1.88 -9.64 15.89
CA ASN A 137 -1.17 -8.90 16.94
C ASN A 137 -2.10 -7.87 17.57
N ASN A 138 -3.04 -8.33 18.39
CA ASN A 138 -3.66 -7.52 19.45
C ASN A 138 -4.21 -8.49 20.49
N ASN A 139 -3.36 -8.77 21.50
CA ASN A 139 -3.67 -9.12 22.90
C ASN A 139 -2.63 -10.10 23.47
N VAL A 140 -1.54 -9.54 24.03
CA VAL A 140 -0.95 -9.96 25.31
C VAL A 140 -0.55 -8.70 26.06
#